data_AF-A0A4Z1CE50-F1
#
_entry.id   AF-A0A4Z1CE50-F1
#
_cell.length_a   1.000
_cell.length_b   1.000
_cell.length_c   1.000
_cell.angle_alpha   90.00
_cell.angle_beta   90.00
_cell.angle_gamma   90.00
#
_symmetry.space_group_name_H-M   'P 1'
#
loop_
_entity.id
_entity.type
_entity.pdbx_description
1 polymer ?
#
loop_
_entity_poly.entity_id
_entity_poly.type
_entity_poly.pdbx_seq_one_letter_code
_entity_poly.pdbx_strand_id
1 'polypeptide(L)'
;MDAFDRMRDTVAKRFWLSMYRDRFGVDAPPVTMRVMTADRPRGVTLPDDVPNYASSSMRFVLPLMMSWVAMAFRKPKFPYLR
;
A
#
# COMPACT_ATOMS: atom_id res chain seq x y z
N MET A 1 -18.91 1.09 25.23
CA MET A 1 -17.86 0.72 24.25
C MET A 1 -18.50 -0.28 23.30
N ASP A 2 -18.79 0.16 22.08
CA ASP A 2 -19.72 -0.51 21.17
C ASP A 2 -19.03 -1.62 20.32
N ALA A 3 -19.80 -2.61 19.87
CA ALA A 3 -19.27 -3.77 19.13
C ALA A 3 -18.58 -3.37 17.81
N PHE A 4 -19.06 -2.28 17.18
CA PHE A 4 -18.46 -1.69 16.00
C PHE A 4 -17.05 -1.13 16.26
N ASP A 5 -16.83 -0.48 17.40
CA ASP A 5 -15.50 0.02 17.77
C ASP A 5 -14.51 -1.13 18.03
N ARG A 6 -14.97 -2.21 18.68
CA ARG A 6 -14.14 -3.40 18.90
C ARG A 6 -13.73 -4.08 17.59
N MET A 7 -14.62 -4.12 16.60
CA MET A 7 -14.34 -4.67 15.27
C MET A 7 -13.43 -3.74 14.45
N ARG A 8 -13.61 -2.42 14.57
CA ARG A 8 -12.75 -1.41 13.93
C ARG A 8 -11.30 -1.52 14.43
N ASP A 9 -11.10 -1.72 15.73
CA ASP A 9 -9.77 -1.81 16.34
C ASP A 9 -9.01 -3.11 16.01
N THR A 10 -9.74 -4.20 15.80
CA THR A 10 -9.14 -5.52 15.55
C THR A 10 -8.90 -5.80 14.07
N VAL A 11 -9.83 -5.38 13.20
CA VAL A 11 -9.75 -5.61 11.77
C VAL A 11 -8.81 -4.54 11.20
N ALA A 12 -9.06 -3.24 11.39
CA ALA A 12 -8.34 -2.17 10.67
C ALA A 12 -6.82 -2.11 10.96
N LYS A 13 -6.37 -2.63 12.11
CA LYS A 13 -4.94 -2.66 12.46
C LYS A 13 -4.12 -3.68 11.66
N ARG A 14 -4.75 -4.66 11.03
CA ARG A 14 -4.06 -5.87 10.54
C ARG A 14 -4.07 -6.04 9.02
N PHE A 15 -4.83 -5.25 8.29
CA PHE A 15 -4.88 -5.33 6.83
C PHE A 15 -4.61 -3.98 6.18
N TRP A 16 -4.10 -4.05 4.94
CA TRP A 16 -3.89 -2.87 4.12
C TRP A 16 -5.21 -2.40 3.55
N LEU A 17 -5.57 -1.13 3.79
CA LEU A 17 -6.77 -0.51 3.22
C LEU A 17 -6.37 0.59 2.24
N SER A 18 -6.75 0.41 0.97
CA SER A 18 -6.59 1.43 -0.05
C SER A 18 -7.74 2.44 0.05
N MET A 19 -7.40 3.72 0.25
CA MET A 19 -8.38 4.80 0.35
C MET A 19 -8.07 5.90 -0.64
N TYR A 20 -9.12 6.52 -1.19
CA TYR A 20 -8.99 7.66 -2.09
C TYR A 20 -8.83 8.95 -1.29
N ARG A 21 -7.75 9.69 -1.57
CA ARG A 21 -7.42 10.94 -0.86
C ARG A 21 -8.55 11.95 -0.89
N ASP A 22 -9.24 12.06 -2.01
CA ASP A 22 -10.34 13.01 -2.22
C ASP A 22 -11.49 12.87 -1.20
N ARG A 23 -11.60 11.71 -0.55
CA ARG A 23 -12.62 11.46 0.49
C ARG A 23 -12.29 12.09 1.85
N PHE A 24 -11.04 12.52 2.06
CA PHE A 24 -10.60 13.13 3.33
C PHE A 24 -10.66 14.66 3.32
N GLY A 25 -10.90 15.29 2.18
CA GLY A 25 -10.95 16.75 2.07
C GLY A 25 -9.67 17.43 2.59
N VAL A 26 -9.82 18.41 3.47
CA VAL A 26 -8.72 19.19 4.06
C VAL A 26 -7.88 18.40 5.06
N ASP A 27 -8.44 17.33 5.64
CA ASP A 27 -7.77 16.50 6.66
C ASP A 27 -6.95 15.37 6.03
N ALA A 28 -6.79 15.38 4.71
CA ALA A 28 -6.04 14.37 4.00
C ALA A 28 -4.56 14.35 4.45
N PRO A 29 -4.02 13.18 4.86
CA PRO A 29 -2.61 13.05 5.16
C PRO A 29 -1.71 13.55 4.01
N PRO A 30 -0.53 14.11 4.33
CA PRO A 30 0.40 14.57 3.29
C PRO A 30 0.84 13.39 2.43
N VAL A 31 0.90 13.63 1.12
CA VAL A 31 1.44 12.63 0.18
C VAL A 31 2.95 12.62 0.32
N THR A 32 3.53 11.44 0.43
CA THR A 32 4.99 11.27 0.57
C THR A 32 5.63 10.72 -0.70
N MET A 33 4.85 10.03 -1.55
CA MET A 33 5.38 9.31 -2.72
C MET A 33 4.27 9.01 -3.73
N ARG A 34 4.60 9.10 -5.02
CA ARG A 34 3.78 8.54 -6.12
C ARG A 34 4.53 7.39 -6.76
N VAL A 35 3.81 6.30 -7.05
CA VAL A 35 4.36 5.09 -7.68
C VAL A 35 3.55 4.75 -8.92
N MET A 36 4.11 3.94 -9.81
CA MET A 36 3.44 3.47 -11.04
C MET A 36 2.99 4.61 -11.96
N THR A 37 3.74 5.72 -12.00
CA THR A 37 3.38 6.88 -12.83
C THR A 37 3.68 6.68 -14.32
N ALA A 38 4.23 5.53 -14.71
CA ALA A 38 4.56 5.21 -16.11
C ALA A 38 3.32 5.07 -17.01
N ASP A 39 2.22 4.52 -16.48
CA ASP A 39 0.97 4.30 -17.23
C ASP A 39 0.07 5.55 -17.30
N ARG A 40 0.64 6.73 -17.03
CA ARG A 40 -0.12 7.98 -17.09
C ARG A 40 -0.57 8.26 -18.54
N PRO A 41 -1.82 8.74 -18.75
CA PRO A 41 -2.26 9.19 -20.06
C PRO A 41 -1.36 10.31 -20.62
N ARG A 42 -1.19 10.34 -21.95
CA ARG A 42 -0.41 11.40 -22.61
C ARG A 42 -1.04 12.76 -22.31
N GLY A 43 -0.23 13.72 -21.86
CA GLY A 43 -0.67 15.07 -21.50
C GLY A 43 -0.97 15.28 -20.02
N VAL A 44 -0.92 14.24 -19.17
CA VAL A 44 -1.06 14.39 -17.72
C VAL A 44 0.27 14.78 -17.09
N THR A 45 0.38 16.05 -16.69
CA THR A 45 1.51 16.57 -15.91
C THR A 45 1.25 16.28 -14.44
N LEU A 46 2.09 15.46 -13.81
CA LEU A 46 2.06 15.28 -12.36
C LEU A 46 2.82 16.44 -11.70
N PRO A 47 2.34 16.97 -10.57
CA PRO A 47 3.10 17.91 -9.77
C PRO A 47 4.42 17.28 -9.29
N ASP A 48 5.50 18.07 -9.28
CA ASP A 48 6.83 17.64 -8.83
C ASP A 48 7.07 17.92 -7.33
N ASP A 49 5.98 17.92 -6.56
CA ASP A 49 5.96 18.17 -5.11
C ASP A 49 6.52 16.99 -4.29
N VAL A 50 6.42 15.78 -4.84
CA VAL A 50 6.89 14.55 -4.18
C VAL A 50 7.54 13.61 -5.19
N PRO A 51 8.40 12.67 -4.75
CA PRO A 51 9.03 11.71 -5.64
C PRO A 51 8.01 10.95 -6.50
N ASN A 52 8.12 11.15 -7.81
CA ASN A 52 7.31 10.48 -8.82
C ASN A 52 8.08 9.27 -9.38
N TYR A 53 7.82 8.08 -8.84
CA TYR A 53 8.41 6.85 -9.35
C TYR A 53 7.59 6.27 -10.50
N ALA A 54 8.25 6.09 -11.65
CA ALA A 54 7.65 5.42 -12.81
C ALA A 54 7.18 4.00 -12.49
N SER A 55 7.89 3.30 -11.60
CA SER A 55 7.56 1.95 -11.11
C SER A 55 7.30 1.95 -9.59
N SER A 56 7.06 0.77 -9.01
CA SER A 56 6.98 0.60 -7.56
C SER A 56 8.30 0.97 -6.88
N SER A 57 8.22 1.64 -5.72
CA SER A 57 9.41 2.03 -4.97
C SER A 57 10.21 0.81 -4.50
N MET A 58 11.50 0.80 -4.84
CA MET A 58 12.43 -0.26 -4.41
C MET A 58 12.49 -0.40 -2.89
N ARG A 59 12.31 0.71 -2.15
CA ARG A 59 12.31 0.71 -0.68
C ARG A 59 11.13 -0.04 -0.08
N PHE A 60 10.04 -0.19 -0.84
CA PHE A 60 8.87 -0.96 -0.45
C PHE A 60 8.97 -2.43 -0.87
N VAL A 61 9.47 -2.70 -2.07
CA VAL A 61 9.55 -4.07 -2.62
C VAL A 61 10.71 -4.87 -2.01
N LEU A 62 11.83 -4.23 -1.70
CA LEU A 62 13.05 -4.91 -1.25
C LEU A 62 12.86 -5.67 0.08
N PRO A 63 12.23 -5.13 1.15
CA PRO A 63 11.98 -5.89 2.38
C PRO A 63 11.12 -7.14 2.17
N LEU A 64 10.15 -7.08 1.25
CA LEU A 64 9.30 -8.22 0.90
C LEU A 64 10.12 -9.33 0.22
N MET A 65 10.97 -8.95 -0.73
CA MET A 65 11.88 -9.88 -1.39
C MET A 65 12.87 -10.50 -0.40
N MET A 66 13.44 -9.69 0.49
CA MET A 66 14.36 -10.19 1.54
C MET A 66 13.66 -11.15 2.52
N SER A 67 12.40 -10.89 2.87
CA SER A 67 11.62 -11.80 3.72
C SER A 67 11.40 -13.15 3.03
N TRP A 68 11.12 -13.15 1.72
CA TRP A 68 10.96 -14.37 0.95
C TRP A 68 12.27 -15.16 0.81
N VAL A 69 13.39 -14.46 0.57
CA VAL A 69 14.74 -15.05 0.58
C VAL A 69 15.09 -15.63 1.96
N ALA A 70 14.76 -14.93 3.05
CA ALA A 70 14.96 -15.42 4.42
C ALA A 70 14.10 -16.66 4.73
N MET A 71 12.92 -16.79 4.10
CA MET A 71 12.12 -18.02 4.12
C MET A 71 12.66 -19.12 3.19
N ALA A 72 13.86 -18.96 2.61
CA ALA A 72 14.46 -19.88 1.65
C ALA A 72 13.53 -20.18 0.46
N PHE A 73 12.82 -19.15 -0.02
CA PHE A 73 11.82 -19.26 -1.09
C PHE A 73 10.65 -20.21 -0.77
N ARG A 74 10.45 -20.57 0.50
CA ARG A 74 9.40 -21.51 0.93
C ARG A 74 8.02 -20.89 0.71
N LYS A 75 7.13 -21.67 0.09
CA LYS A 75 5.71 -21.32 -0.05
C LYS A 75 4.97 -21.69 1.24
N PRO A 76 4.15 -20.80 1.83
CA PRO A 76 3.31 -21.15 2.96
C PRO A 76 2.31 -22.25 2.56
N LYS A 77 2.17 -23.28 3.40
CA LYS A 77 1.16 -24.32 3.21
C LYS A 77 -0.17 -23.76 3.74
N PHE A 78 -1.17 -23.63 2.89
CA PHE A 78 -2.53 -23.22 3.28
C PHE A 78 -3.39 -24.48 3.45
N PRO A 79 -3.63 -24.96 4.68
CA PRO A 79 -4.31 -26.24 4.90
C PRO A 79 -5.80 -26.24 4.53
N TYR A 80 -6.36 -25.12 4.08
CA TYR A 80 -7.79 -24.93 3.81
C TYR A 80 -8.16 -24.83 2.33
N LEU A 81 -7.19 -24.82 1.41
CA LEU A 81 -7.44 -24.94 -0.02
C LEU A 81 -7.16 -26.40 -0.41
N ARG A 82 -8.23 -27.19 -0.62
CA ARG A 82 -8.19 -28.57 -1.11
C ARG A 82 -8.25 -28.59 -2.63
#